data_AF-A0A8W8J514-F1
#
_entry.id   AF-A0A8W8J514-F1
#
_cell.length_a   1.000
_cell.length_b   1.000
_cell.length_c   1.000
_cell.angle_alpha   90.00
_cell.angle_beta   90.00
_cell.angle_gamma   90.00
#
_symmetry.space_group_name_H-M   'P 1'
#
loop_
_entity.id
_entity.type
_entity.pdbx_description
1 polymer ?
#
loop_
_entity_poly.entity_id
_entity_poly.type
_entity_poly.pdbx_seq_one_letter_code
_entity_poly.pdbx_strand_id
1 'polypeptide(L)'
;MAHLNLAIIYASQGRYADAEKIYRHCADLDTSGLKDPRLHENTKISALYNLGRMLSEQERNREAVEVYKEALRRRPSYYAPQSIYNMLGEVYMKTGQTEEAERWYKEALKAKADHIPAHLTMAKLLHKK
;
A
#
# COMPACT_ATOMS: atom_id res chain seq x y z
N MET A 1 -14.81 8.30 0.53
CA MET A 1 -13.68 9.23 0.75
C MET A 1 -13.60 9.77 2.18
N ALA A 2 -14.70 10.22 2.81
CA ALA A 2 -14.66 10.75 4.18
C ALA A 2 -14.02 9.80 5.22
N HIS A 3 -14.30 8.49 5.13
CA HIS A 3 -13.75 7.50 6.06
C HIS A 3 -12.23 7.29 5.89
N LEU A 4 -11.68 7.45 4.69
CA LEU A 4 -10.24 7.34 4.45
C LEU A 4 -9.49 8.48 5.14
N ASN A 5 -9.99 9.72 4.99
CA ASN A 5 -9.41 10.89 5.63
C ASN A 5 -9.52 10.79 7.16
N LEU A 6 -10.63 10.26 7.68
CA LEU A 6 -10.80 10.00 9.11
C LEU A 6 -9.75 9.01 9.64
N ALA A 7 -9.49 7.91 8.93
CA ALA A 7 -8.47 6.95 9.33
C ALA A 7 -7.06 7.55 9.34
N ILE A 8 -6.74 8.43 8.39
CA ILE A 8 -5.46 9.16 8.37
C ILE A 8 -5.34 10.08 9.59
N ILE A 9 -6.41 10.78 9.96
CA ILE A 9 -6.44 11.63 11.15
C ILE A 9 -6.27 10.81 12.43
N TYR A 10 -6.92 9.65 12.55
CA TYR A 10 -6.70 8.78 13.70
C TYR A 10 -5.27 8.24 13.76
N ALA A 11 -4.68 7.88 12.62
CA ALA A 11 -3.29 7.44 12.56
C ALA A 11 -2.32 8.56 12.99
N SER A 12 -2.54 9.81 12.57
CA SER A 12 -1.69 10.94 12.99
C SER A 12 -1.82 11.30 14.46
N GLN A 13 -2.94 10.96 15.10
CA GLN A 13 -3.17 11.08 16.53
C GLN A 13 -2.64 9.90 17.35
N GLY A 14 -2.00 8.90 16.73
CA GLY A 14 -1.55 7.68 17.38
C GLY A 14 -2.67 6.69 17.74
N ARG A 15 -3.91 6.95 17.30
CA ARG A 15 -5.07 6.07 17.49
C ARG A 15 -5.09 4.96 16.44
N TYR A 16 -4.03 4.14 16.44
CA TYR A 16 -3.80 3.14 15.39
C TYR A 16 -4.87 2.06 15.32
N ALA A 17 -5.41 1.62 16.47
CA ALA A 17 -6.48 0.61 16.49
C ALA A 17 -7.77 1.13 15.84
N ASP A 18 -8.10 2.40 16.04
CA ASP A 18 -9.28 3.02 15.41
C ASP A 18 -9.04 3.21 13.91
N ALA A 19 -7.86 3.70 13.53
CA ALA A 19 -7.47 3.84 12.13
C ALA A 19 -7.53 2.50 11.39
N GLU A 20 -7.00 1.44 11.98
CA GLU A 20 -7.01 0.08 11.42
C GLU A 20 -8.44 -0.42 11.16
N LYS A 21 -9.34 -0.27 12.13
CA LYS A 21 -10.77 -0.63 11.97
C LYS A 21 -11.41 0.13 10.81
N ILE A 22 -11.17 1.44 10.71
CA ILE A 22 -11.75 2.25 9.65
C ILE A 22 -11.16 1.89 8.28
N TYR A 23 -9.86 1.62 8.16
CA TYR A 23 -9.26 1.18 6.90
C TYR A 23 -9.82 -0.18 6.45
N ARG A 24 -9.94 -1.15 7.36
CA ARG A 24 -10.54 -2.46 7.07
C ARG A 24 -11.99 -2.31 6.63
N HIS A 25 -12.77 -1.54 7.37
CA HIS A 25 -14.16 -1.25 7.01
C HIS A 25 -14.24 -0.61 5.61
N CYS A 26 -13.42 0.39 5.31
CA CYS A 26 -13.36 1.01 3.99
C CYS A 26 -13.05 0.00 2.88
N ALA A 27 -12.11 -0.92 3.13
CA ALA A 27 -11.72 -1.93 2.17
C ALA A 27 -12.85 -2.93 1.88
N ASP A 28 -13.73 -3.20 2.84
CA ASP A 28 -14.79 -4.22 2.74
C ASP A 28 -16.17 -3.67 2.44
N LEU A 29 -16.33 -2.34 2.41
CA LEU A 29 -17.59 -1.70 2.04
C LEU A 29 -18.13 -2.28 0.72
N ASP A 30 -19.40 -2.68 0.75
CA ASP A 30 -20.15 -2.97 -0.45
C ASP A 30 -20.46 -1.66 -1.16
N THR A 31 -19.95 -1.54 -2.38
CA THR A 31 -20.09 -0.35 -3.22
C THR A 31 -20.89 -0.65 -4.47
N SER A 32 -21.57 -1.80 -4.50
CA SER A 32 -22.50 -2.20 -5.55
C SER A 32 -23.64 -1.17 -5.68
N GLY A 33 -23.89 -0.66 -6.89
CA GLY A 33 -24.99 0.26 -7.15
C GLY A 33 -24.72 1.75 -6.87
N LEU A 34 -23.48 2.12 -6.54
CA LEU A 34 -23.10 3.54 -6.40
C LEU A 34 -22.85 4.20 -7.77
N LYS A 35 -23.01 5.53 -7.83
CA LYS A 35 -22.88 6.33 -9.07
C LYS A 35 -21.51 6.26 -9.74
N ASP A 36 -20.44 5.91 -9.01
CA ASP A 36 -19.08 5.77 -9.55
C ASP A 36 -18.34 4.54 -9.00
N PRO A 37 -18.61 3.34 -9.54
CA PRO A 37 -18.01 2.10 -9.05
C PRO A 37 -16.48 2.11 -9.11
N ARG A 38 -15.88 2.78 -10.10
CA ARG A 38 -14.42 2.79 -10.29
C ARG A 38 -13.71 3.57 -9.21
N LEU A 39 -14.24 4.74 -8.87
CA LEU A 39 -13.72 5.55 -7.77
C LEU A 39 -13.82 4.80 -6.43
N HIS A 40 -14.91 4.07 -6.23
CA HIS A 40 -15.12 3.27 -5.03
C HIS A 40 -14.13 2.10 -4.93
N GLU A 41 -13.95 1.34 -6.00
CA GLU A 41 -12.95 0.26 -6.05
C GLU A 41 -11.53 0.78 -5.80
N ASN A 42 -11.14 1.90 -6.42
CA ASN A 42 -9.86 2.56 -6.16
C ASN A 42 -9.71 2.98 -4.70
N THR A 43 -10.78 3.45 -4.06
CA THR A 43 -10.78 3.84 -2.65
C THR A 43 -10.55 2.64 -1.74
N LYS A 44 -11.14 1.47 -2.07
CA LYS A 44 -10.93 0.22 -1.31
C LYS A 44 -9.47 -0.21 -1.33
N ILE A 45 -8.83 -0.14 -2.51
CA ILE A 45 -7.40 -0.45 -2.64
C ILE A 45 -6.53 0.58 -1.93
N SER A 46 -6.90 1.86 -1.98
CA SER A 46 -6.20 2.93 -1.27
C SER A 46 -6.29 2.78 0.25
N ALA A 47 -7.40 2.26 0.77
CA ALA A 47 -7.55 1.94 2.19
C ALA A 47 -6.59 0.83 2.64
N LEU A 48 -6.46 -0.24 1.84
CA LEU A 48 -5.48 -1.30 2.11
C LEU A 48 -4.05 -0.79 2.00
N TYR A 49 -3.76 0.05 1.00
CA TYR A 49 -2.44 0.68 0.85
C TYR A 49 -2.05 1.50 2.10
N ASN A 50 -2.97 2.34 2.59
CA ASN A 50 -2.71 3.15 3.78
C ASN A 50 -2.63 2.32 5.05
N LEU A 51 -3.43 1.25 5.17
CA LEU A 51 -3.32 0.30 6.26
C LEU A 51 -1.94 -0.37 6.27
N GLY A 52 -1.47 -0.90 5.14
CA GLY A 52 -0.14 -1.51 5.03
C GLY A 52 0.96 -0.53 5.41
N ARG A 53 0.82 0.74 5.02
CA ARG A 53 1.79 1.79 5.33
C ARG A 53 1.84 2.05 6.83
N MET A 54 0.67 2.26 7.45
CA MET A 54 0.55 2.50 8.88
C MET A 54 1.09 1.32 9.71
N LEU A 55 0.89 0.09 9.26
CA LEU A 55 1.44 -1.11 9.89
C LEU A 55 2.97 -1.15 9.81
N SER A 56 3.55 -0.79 8.66
CA SER A 56 5.01 -0.72 8.52
C SER A 56 5.63 0.43 9.33
N GLU A 57 4.93 1.55 9.49
CA GLU A 57 5.34 2.67 10.37
C GLU A 57 5.35 2.24 11.85
N GLN A 58 4.55 1.24 12.23
CA GLN A 58 4.54 0.61 13.56
C GLN A 58 5.44 -0.63 13.67
N GLU A 59 6.34 -0.84 12.70
CA GLU A 59 7.22 -2.02 12.64
C GLU A 59 6.51 -3.39 12.55
N ARG A 60 5.17 -3.40 12.36
CA ARG A 60 4.33 -4.58 12.09
C ARG A 60 4.50 -5.03 10.63
N ASN A 61 5.75 -5.24 10.22
CA ASN A 61 6.15 -5.43 8.83
C ASN A 61 5.56 -6.70 8.20
N ARG A 62 5.39 -7.79 8.96
CA ARG A 62 4.76 -9.02 8.45
C ARG A 62 3.30 -8.78 8.06
N GLU A 63 2.56 -8.06 8.90
CA GLU A 63 1.15 -7.72 8.64
C GLU A 63 1.03 -6.71 7.49
N ALA A 64 1.95 -5.75 7.40
CA ALA A 64 2.01 -4.81 6.29
C ALA A 64 2.15 -5.53 4.94
N VAL A 65 3.05 -6.53 4.84
CA VAL A 65 3.22 -7.34 3.62
C VAL A 65 1.93 -8.06 3.24
N GLU A 66 1.24 -8.67 4.22
CA GLU A 66 0.00 -9.40 3.94
C GLU A 66 -1.13 -8.46 3.48
N VAL A 67 -1.24 -7.27 4.07
CA VAL A 67 -2.19 -6.24 3.63
C VAL A 67 -1.87 -5.73 2.23
N TYR A 68 -0.60 -5.49 1.90
CA TYR A 68 -0.23 -5.07 0.54
C TYR A 68 -0.49 -6.16 -0.50
N LYS A 69 -0.21 -7.43 -0.18
CA LYS A 69 -0.57 -8.55 -1.04
C LYS A 69 -2.09 -8.70 -1.21
N GLU A 70 -2.85 -8.43 -0.15
CA GLU A 70 -4.31 -8.36 -0.23
C GLU A 70 -4.77 -7.26 -1.19
N ALA A 71 -4.19 -6.05 -1.09
CA ALA A 71 -4.47 -4.95 -2.01
C ALA A 71 -4.21 -5.36 -3.47
N LEU A 72 -3.10 -6.06 -3.74
CA LEU A 72 -2.79 -6.58 -5.08
C LEU A 72 -3.77 -7.64 -5.57
N ARG A 73 -4.28 -8.52 -4.70
CA ARG A 73 -5.28 -9.53 -5.06
C ARG A 73 -6.65 -8.92 -5.36
N ARG A 74 -7.02 -7.87 -4.62
CA ARG A 74 -8.34 -7.23 -4.71
C ARG A 74 -8.40 -6.12 -5.76
N ARG A 75 -7.24 -5.67 -6.27
CA ARG A 75 -7.19 -4.53 -7.20
C ARG A 75 -7.98 -4.82 -8.47
N PRO A 76 -8.73 -3.84 -9.00
CA PRO A 76 -9.24 -3.91 -10.36
C PRO A 76 -8.11 -3.97 -11.38
N SER A 77 -8.38 -4.53 -12.55
CA SER A 77 -7.40 -4.64 -13.65
C SER A 77 -6.85 -3.28 -14.09
N TYR A 78 -7.68 -2.24 -14.03
CA TYR A 78 -7.32 -0.86 -14.38
C TYR A 78 -6.58 -0.10 -13.27
N TYR A 79 -6.47 -0.66 -12.05
CA TYR A 79 -5.73 -0.04 -10.97
C TYR A 79 -4.23 -0.23 -11.20
N ALA A 80 -3.49 0.87 -11.16
CA ALA A 80 -2.05 0.92 -11.38
C ALA A 80 -1.29 0.51 -10.09
N PRO A 81 -0.66 -0.68 -10.03
CA PRO A 81 -0.18 -1.28 -8.78
C PRO A 81 1.22 -0.80 -8.34
N GLN A 82 1.87 0.05 -9.12
CA GLN A 82 3.29 0.39 -8.97
C GLN A 82 3.62 0.95 -7.57
N SER A 83 2.71 1.73 -6.97
CA SER A 83 2.90 2.26 -5.61
C SER A 83 2.86 1.14 -4.55
N ILE A 84 2.00 0.13 -4.71
CA ILE A 84 1.94 -1.02 -3.79
C ILE A 84 3.22 -1.85 -3.91
N TYR A 85 3.72 -2.06 -5.13
CA TYR A 85 5.00 -2.74 -5.35
C TYR A 85 6.16 -1.99 -4.70
N ASN A 86 6.24 -0.67 -4.85
CA ASN A 86 7.25 0.13 -4.17
C ASN A 86 7.19 -0.03 -2.64
N MET A 87 5.99 0.04 -2.05
CA MET A 87 5.84 -0.12 -0.61
C MET A 87 6.19 -1.54 -0.11
N LEU A 88 5.85 -2.59 -0.86
CA LEU A 88 6.32 -3.95 -0.56
C LEU A 88 7.84 -3.99 -0.53
N GLY A 89 8.49 -3.42 -1.55
CA GLY A 89 9.95 -3.33 -1.59
C GLY A 89 10.52 -2.61 -0.38
N GLU A 90 9.92 -1.50 0.03
CA GLU A 90 10.35 -0.75 1.22
C GLU A 90 10.24 -1.57 2.50
N VAL A 91 9.14 -2.32 2.67
CA VAL A 91 8.96 -3.20 3.83
C VAL A 91 10.02 -4.31 3.85
N TYR A 92 10.30 -4.93 2.70
CA TYR A 92 11.34 -5.95 2.57
C TYR A 92 12.74 -5.38 2.82
N MET A 93 13.02 -4.15 2.40
CA MET A 93 14.27 -3.46 2.74
C MET A 93 14.42 -3.26 4.25
N LYS A 94 13.35 -2.83 4.93
CA LYS A 94 13.36 -2.63 6.39
C LYS A 94 13.63 -3.92 7.16
N THR A 95 13.22 -5.07 6.64
CA THR A 95 13.44 -6.38 7.26
C THR A 95 14.72 -7.08 6.81
N GLY A 96 15.56 -6.41 6.00
CA GLY A 96 16.83 -6.95 5.50
C GLY A 96 16.69 -7.96 4.35
N GLN A 97 15.50 -8.12 3.78
CA GLN A 97 15.22 -9.04 2.67
C GLN A 97 15.47 -8.35 1.33
N THR A 98 16.74 -8.01 1.10
CA THR A 98 17.24 -7.22 -0.03
C THR A 98 16.84 -7.77 -1.40
N GLU A 99 16.85 -9.09 -1.57
CA GLU A 99 16.50 -9.74 -2.85
C GLU A 99 15.01 -9.57 -3.20
N GLU A 100 14.12 -9.78 -2.22
CA GLU A 100 12.69 -9.56 -2.42
C GLU A 100 12.39 -8.08 -2.64
N ALA A 101 13.08 -7.18 -1.93
CA ALA A 101 12.96 -5.76 -2.18
C ALA A 101 13.31 -5.38 -3.63
N GLU A 102 14.44 -5.87 -4.14
CA GLU A 102 14.87 -5.65 -5.52
C GLU A 102 13.82 -6.13 -6.53
N ARG A 103 13.26 -7.32 -6.29
CA ARG A 103 12.21 -7.89 -7.12
C ARG A 103 10.99 -6.97 -7.18
N TRP A 104 10.51 -6.49 -6.03
CA TRP A 104 9.34 -5.60 -6.00
C TRP A 104 9.60 -4.23 -6.62
N TYR A 105 10.79 -3.65 -6.47
CA TYR A 105 11.13 -2.41 -7.19
C TYR A 105 11.16 -2.62 -8.71
N LYS A 106 11.67 -3.76 -9.17
CA LYS A 106 11.62 -4.11 -10.61
C LYS A 106 10.18 -4.26 -11.10
N GLU A 107 9.29 -4.89 -10.33
CA GLU A 107 7.86 -4.97 -10.69
C GLU A 107 7.18 -3.59 -10.70
N ALA A 108 7.54 -2.68 -9.78
CA ALA A 108 7.08 -1.29 -9.79
C ALA A 108 7.48 -0.57 -11.08
N LEU A 109 8.73 -0.72 -11.52
CA LEU A 109 9.25 -0.11 -12.75
C LEU A 109 8.69 -0.76 -14.02
N LYS A 110 8.40 -2.07 -14.01
CA LYS A 110 7.70 -2.73 -15.12
C LYS A 110 6.27 -2.21 -15.27
N ALA A 111 5.57 -2.00 -14.14
CA ALA A 111 4.21 -1.47 -14.14
C ALA A 111 4.17 0.00 -14.57
N LYS A 112 5.19 0.79 -14.20
CA LYS A 112 5.34 2.18 -14.57
C LYS A 112 6.82 2.58 -14.63
N ALA A 113 7.37 2.69 -15.84
CA ALA A 113 8.79 2.93 -16.07
C ALA A 113 9.28 4.29 -15.53
N ASP A 114 8.41 5.30 -15.49
CA ASP A 114 8.64 6.64 -14.95
C ASP A 114 8.27 6.76 -13.46
N HIS A 115 8.16 5.65 -12.73
CA HIS A 115 7.84 5.69 -11.29
C HIS A 115 9.04 6.21 -10.48
N ILE A 116 9.03 7.52 -10.20
CA ILE A 116 10.11 8.21 -9.48
C ILE A 116 10.46 7.53 -8.13
N PRO A 117 9.50 7.26 -7.21
CA PRO A 117 9.80 6.55 -5.97
C PRO A 117 10.53 5.20 -6.14
N ALA A 118 10.14 4.40 -7.14
CA ALA A 118 10.80 3.11 -7.38
C ALA A 118 12.26 3.29 -7.83
N HIS A 119 12.53 4.29 -8.69
CA HIS A 119 13.91 4.64 -9.07
C HIS A 119 14.74 5.10 -7.87
N LEU A 120 14.19 5.98 -7.03
CA LEU A 120 14.89 6.46 -5.83
C LEU A 120 15.22 5.31 -4.87
N THR A 121 14.29 4.38 -4.69
CA THR A 121 14.48 3.28 -3.75
C THR A 121 15.39 2.19 -4.30
N MET A 122 15.34 1.93 -5.61
CA MET A 122 16.31 1.09 -6.30
C MET A 122 17.73 1.69 -6.25
N ALA A 123 17.87 3.00 -6.43
CA ALA A 123 19.16 3.67 -6.30
C ALA A 123 19.73 3.53 -4.87
N LYS A 124 18.90 3.70 -3.83
CA LYS A 124 19.29 3.46 -2.43
C LYS A 124 19.73 2.02 -2.18
N LEU A 125 19.05 1.06 -2.80
CA LEU A 125 19.39 -0.36 -2.72
C LEU A 125 20.77 -0.64 -3.31
N LEU A 126 21.05 -0.11 -4.51
CA LEU A 126 22.33 -0.32 -5.21
C LEU A 126 23.52 0.32 -4.47
N HIS A 127 23.31 1.45 -3.78
CA HIS A 127 24.35 2.08 -2.95
C HIS A 127 24.66 1.32 -1.66
N LYS A 128 23.78 0.40 -1.22
CA LYS A 128 23.97 -0.40 0.00
C LYS A 128 24.63 -1.76 -0.26
N LYS A 129 24.84 -2.13 -1.52
CA LYS A 129 25.59 -3.34 -1.94
C LYS A 129 27.07 -3.00 -2.05
#